data_AF-A0A9P7DSJ4-F1
#
_entry.id   AF-A0A9P7DSJ4-F1
#
_cell.length_a   1.000
_cell.length_b   1.000
_cell.length_c   1.000
_cell.angle_alpha   90.00
_cell.angle_beta   90.00
_cell.angle_gamma   90.00
#
_symmetry.space_group_name_H-M   'P 1'
#
loop_
_entity.id
_entity.type
_entity.pdbx_description
1 polymer ?
#
loop_
_entity_poly.entity_id
_entity_poly.type
_entity_poly.pdbx_seq_one_letter_code
_entity_poly.pdbx_strand_id
1 'polypeptide(L)'
;MPSTGGVSVTLLETSDDAIIGHIKVHVYNTILLSAVEQAFKGMEGDQEQVLIEILDVSSSESEKEKDVLKSLKAGLIKQVVDLGGKFANRPFPWILMPSSLTNDHLCIKGYPAHLSLMPGESHNINSWSKGVAGLTQHEVNVLAHLLKAKTMHIVKVTKTIGGAVIASKEPVIIGKAPPADSIFQNARRMFVNGTFDYGGPPCLQASSAITRKKKPKVPMSVHTHDDVMGIVAKDTMTTIQKTNLHPEVLIPPPSHPFKLAKQLPT
;
A
#
# COMPACT_ATOMS: atom_id res chain seq x y z
N MET A 1 56.14 14.12 13.98
CA MET A 1 56.13 13.01 13.00
C MET A 1 54.79 12.30 13.12
N PRO A 2 53.96 12.26 12.06
CA PRO A 2 52.65 11.61 12.14
C PRO A 2 52.78 10.10 11.89
N SER A 3 52.16 9.32 12.78
CA SER A 3 52.04 7.86 12.68
C SER A 3 50.90 7.52 11.71
N THR A 4 51.23 6.86 10.61
CA THR A 4 50.28 6.27 9.66
C THR A 4 49.62 5.03 10.28
N GLY A 5 48.37 5.19 10.73
CA GLY A 5 47.52 4.08 11.14
C GLY A 5 47.06 3.27 9.92
N GLY A 6 47.58 2.06 9.77
CA GLY A 6 47.15 1.10 8.75
C GLY A 6 45.76 0.55 9.05
N VAL A 7 44.84 0.67 8.10
CA VAL A 7 43.53 0.01 8.13
C VAL A 7 43.72 -1.41 7.61
N SER A 8 43.53 -2.40 8.48
CA SER A 8 43.52 -3.81 8.08
C SER A 8 42.11 -4.17 7.60
N VAL A 9 41.98 -4.52 6.32
CA VAL A 9 40.73 -5.01 5.73
C VAL A 9 40.72 -6.52 5.86
N THR A 10 39.90 -7.04 6.78
CA THR A 10 39.68 -8.48 6.94
C THR A 10 38.76 -8.97 5.83
N LEU A 11 39.33 -9.62 4.80
CA LEU A 11 38.57 -10.35 3.79
C LEU A 11 37.97 -11.60 4.45
N LEU A 12 36.65 -11.62 4.63
CA LEU A 12 35.92 -12.84 4.98
C LEU A 12 35.82 -13.71 3.73
N GLU A 13 36.59 -14.81 3.69
CA GLU A 13 36.42 -15.87 2.69
C GLU A 13 35.01 -16.43 2.82
N THR A 14 34.15 -16.04 1.88
CA THR A 14 32.83 -16.64 1.72
C THR A 14 33.00 -17.80 0.77
N SER A 15 32.66 -19.01 1.23
CA SER A 15 32.69 -20.22 0.40
C SER A 15 31.88 -20.00 -0.88
N ASP A 16 32.42 -20.43 -2.02
CA ASP A 16 31.77 -20.33 -3.33
C ASP A 16 30.34 -20.90 -3.29
N ASP A 17 30.09 -21.92 -2.46
CA ASP A 17 28.76 -22.51 -2.28
C ASP A 17 27.76 -21.55 -1.63
N ALA A 18 28.22 -20.67 -0.73
CA ALA A 18 27.37 -19.66 -0.09
C ALA A 18 27.01 -18.55 -1.09
N ILE A 19 27.95 -18.17 -1.95
CA ILE A 19 27.72 -17.19 -3.02
C ILE A 19 26.73 -17.78 -4.06
N ILE A 20 26.95 -19.03 -4.48
CA ILE A 20 26.06 -19.74 -5.42
C ILE A 20 24.67 -19.93 -4.81
N GLY A 21 24.57 -20.25 -3.52
CA GLY A 21 23.30 -20.36 -2.81
C GLY A 21 22.52 -19.04 -2.79
N HIS A 22 23.20 -17.93 -2.51
CA HIS A 22 22.58 -16.60 -2.48
C HIS A 22 22.11 -16.13 -3.86
N ILE A 23 22.89 -16.44 -4.91
CA ILE A 23 22.52 -16.16 -6.31
C ILE A 23 21.33 -17.04 -6.73
N LYS A 24 21.33 -18.35 -6.44
CA LYS A 24 20.21 -19.25 -6.74
C LYS A 24 18.91 -18.75 -6.11
N VAL A 25 18.93 -18.37 -4.83
CA VAL A 25 17.73 -17.85 -4.15
C VAL A 25 17.19 -16.59 -4.84
N HIS A 26 18.05 -15.69 -5.32
CA HIS A 26 17.62 -14.47 -6.03
C HIS A 26 17.09 -14.74 -7.44
N VAL A 27 17.72 -15.65 -8.18
CA VAL A 27 17.31 -16.01 -9.54
C VAL A 27 15.97 -16.77 -9.53
N TYR A 28 15.79 -17.72 -8.62
CA TYR A 28 14.53 -18.48 -8.52
C TYR A 28 13.34 -17.66 -8.03
N ASN A 29 13.56 -16.58 -7.27
CA ASN A 29 12.48 -15.69 -6.84
C ASN A 29 12.05 -14.71 -7.94
N THR A 30 12.94 -14.45 -8.91
CA THR A 30 12.71 -13.46 -9.97
C THR A 30 12.09 -14.09 -11.21
N ILE A 31 12.41 -15.36 -11.51
CA ILE A 31 11.84 -16.08 -12.64
C ILE A 31 10.58 -16.81 -12.15
N LEU A 32 9.39 -16.29 -12.49
CA LEU A 32 8.11 -16.96 -12.24
C LEU A 32 8.20 -18.42 -12.69
N LEU A 33 7.94 -19.39 -11.79
CA LEU A 33 7.94 -20.82 -12.11
C LEU A 33 7.07 -21.16 -13.34
N SER A 34 6.03 -20.36 -13.61
CA SER A 34 5.16 -20.53 -14.78
C SER A 34 5.87 -20.27 -16.12
N ALA A 35 6.90 -19.41 -16.14
CA ALA A 35 7.71 -19.19 -17.34
C ALA A 35 8.65 -20.38 -17.60
N VAL A 36 9.15 -21.01 -16.52
CA VAL A 36 9.94 -22.24 -16.60
C VAL A 36 9.06 -23.41 -17.05
N GLU A 37 7.87 -23.58 -16.49
CA GLU A 37 6.94 -24.63 -16.91
C GLU A 37 6.48 -24.48 -18.37
N GLN A 38 6.30 -23.25 -18.88
CA GLN A 38 6.02 -23.04 -20.31
C GLN A 38 7.22 -23.35 -21.21
N ALA A 39 8.44 -23.06 -20.78
CA ALA A 39 9.66 -23.33 -21.55
C ALA A 39 9.96 -24.84 -21.65
N PHE A 40 9.63 -25.63 -20.62
CA PHE A 40 9.95 -27.06 -20.58
C PHE A 40 8.86 -27.99 -21.14
N LYS A 41 7.66 -27.48 -21.45
CA LYS A 41 6.53 -28.33 -21.90
C LYS A 41 6.47 -28.60 -23.41
N GLY A 42 7.50 -28.25 -24.20
CA GLY A 42 7.38 -28.39 -25.65
C GLY A 42 8.63 -28.37 -26.53
N MET A 43 9.85 -28.64 -26.01
CA MET A 43 11.05 -28.52 -26.85
C MET A 43 12.02 -29.70 -26.69
N GLU A 44 11.76 -30.79 -27.42
CA GLU A 44 12.81 -31.61 -28.03
C GLU A 44 13.24 -30.91 -29.33
N GLY A 45 14.33 -30.15 -29.31
CA GLY A 45 14.90 -29.54 -30.52
C GLY A 45 15.73 -28.29 -30.24
N ASP A 46 16.98 -28.31 -30.73
CA ASP A 46 18.05 -27.31 -30.59
C ASP A 46 17.59 -25.83 -30.64
N GLN A 47 17.51 -25.15 -29.49
CA GLN A 47 17.43 -23.69 -29.41
C GLN A 47 18.14 -23.11 -28.19
N GLU A 48 19.45 -22.86 -28.33
CA GLU A 48 20.29 -22.12 -27.35
C GLU A 48 20.16 -20.59 -27.49
N GLN A 49 19.54 -20.08 -28.57
CA GLN A 49 19.47 -18.64 -28.86
C GLN A 49 18.33 -17.88 -28.13
N VAL A 50 17.31 -18.56 -27.61
CA VAL A 50 16.16 -17.90 -26.97
C VAL A 50 16.48 -17.40 -25.55
N LEU A 51 17.53 -17.96 -24.92
CA LEU A 51 17.87 -17.65 -23.52
C LEU A 51 18.60 -16.30 -23.35
N ILE A 52 19.23 -15.79 -24.41
CA ILE A 52 19.97 -14.51 -24.39
C ILE A 52 19.03 -13.31 -24.49
N GLU A 53 17.90 -13.44 -25.20
CA GLU A 53 16.95 -12.34 -25.40
C GLU A 53 16.13 -12.03 -24.13
N ILE A 54 15.90 -13.03 -23.26
CA ILE A 54 15.19 -12.84 -21.98
C ILE A 54 16.07 -12.14 -20.94
N LEU A 55 17.39 -12.32 -20.98
CA LEU A 55 18.31 -11.67 -20.04
C LEU A 55 18.48 -10.16 -20.30
N ASP A 56 18.34 -9.72 -21.56
CA ASP A 56 18.50 -8.29 -21.92
C ASP A 56 17.27 -7.43 -21.56
N VAL A 57 16.08 -8.04 -21.48
CA VAL A 57 14.84 -7.32 -21.09
C VAL A 57 14.83 -6.92 -19.60
N SER A 58 15.50 -7.68 -18.73
CA SER A 58 15.48 -7.43 -17.28
C SER A 58 16.39 -6.27 -16.83
N SER A 59 17.45 -5.95 -17.59
CA SER A 59 18.40 -4.89 -17.21
C SER A 59 17.80 -3.47 -17.38
N SER A 60 16.89 -3.28 -18.35
CA SER A 60 16.35 -1.96 -18.70
C SER A 60 15.27 -1.43 -17.74
N GLU A 61 14.59 -2.29 -16.99
CA GLU A 61 13.53 -1.87 -16.05
C GLU A 61 14.11 -1.28 -14.76
N SER A 62 15.29 -1.76 -14.34
CA SER A 62 15.92 -1.35 -13.09
C SER A 62 16.36 0.13 -13.07
N GLU A 63 16.77 0.69 -14.21
CA GLU A 63 17.18 2.10 -14.31
C GLU A 63 15.95 3.03 -14.28
N LYS A 64 14.85 2.65 -14.95
CA LYS A 64 13.59 3.41 -14.90
C LYS A 64 13.03 3.45 -13.47
N GLU A 65 13.11 2.34 -12.73
CA GLU A 65 12.69 2.26 -11.33
C GLU A 65 13.44 3.26 -10.44
N LYS A 66 14.78 3.29 -10.54
CA LYS A 66 15.61 4.23 -9.78
C LYS A 66 15.21 5.67 -10.06
N ASP A 67 14.83 5.98 -11.28
CA ASP A 67 14.45 7.33 -11.67
C ASP A 67 13.08 7.77 -11.14
N VAL A 68 12.09 6.86 -11.09
CA VAL A 68 10.80 7.17 -10.44
C VAL A 68 10.99 7.38 -8.95
N LEU A 69 11.77 6.53 -8.27
CA LEU A 69 12.02 6.68 -6.84
C LEU A 69 12.78 7.98 -6.51
N LYS A 70 13.78 8.35 -7.32
CA LYS A 70 14.45 9.65 -7.21
C LYS A 70 13.47 10.79 -7.38
N SER A 71 12.57 10.71 -8.37
CA SER A 71 11.55 11.72 -8.64
C SER A 71 10.55 11.87 -7.49
N LEU A 72 10.12 10.75 -6.89
CA LEU A 72 9.27 10.73 -5.68
C LEU A 72 9.95 11.45 -4.51
N LYS A 73 11.20 11.08 -4.20
CA LYS A 73 11.97 11.70 -3.11
C LYS A 73 12.17 13.20 -3.35
N ALA A 74 12.56 13.58 -4.56
CA ALA A 74 12.77 14.98 -4.95
C ALA A 74 11.46 15.78 -4.85
N GLY A 75 10.34 15.22 -5.30
CA GLY A 75 9.02 15.86 -5.21
C GLY A 75 8.58 16.12 -3.77
N LEU A 76 8.79 15.16 -2.87
CA LEU A 76 8.50 15.34 -1.43
C LEU A 76 9.41 16.38 -0.79
N ILE A 77 10.73 16.29 -1.02
CA ILE A 77 11.70 17.27 -0.50
C ILE A 77 11.32 18.68 -0.96
N LYS A 78 11.01 18.83 -2.25
CA LYS A 78 10.62 20.13 -2.82
C LYS A 78 9.41 20.72 -2.09
N GLN A 79 8.33 19.96 -1.91
CA GLN A 79 7.15 20.47 -1.20
C GLN A 79 7.43 20.82 0.27
N VAL A 80 8.28 20.06 0.96
CA VAL A 80 8.70 20.40 2.34
C VAL A 80 9.46 21.73 2.36
N VAL A 81 10.45 21.90 1.47
CA VAL A 81 11.27 23.11 1.39
C VAL A 81 10.41 24.32 0.99
N ASP A 82 9.50 24.18 0.02
CA ASP A 82 8.58 25.23 -0.42
C ASP A 82 7.68 25.74 0.73
N LEU A 83 7.44 24.92 1.76
CA LEU A 83 6.65 25.28 2.95
C LEU A 83 7.51 25.74 4.14
N GLY A 84 8.82 25.80 3.96
CA GLY A 84 9.81 26.21 4.96
C GLY A 84 10.21 25.12 5.95
N GLY A 85 9.91 23.85 5.66
CA GLY A 85 10.40 22.71 6.42
C GLY A 85 11.80 22.27 5.99
N LYS A 86 12.36 21.30 6.70
CA LYS A 86 13.71 20.77 6.48
C LYS A 86 13.71 19.25 6.61
N PHE A 87 14.07 18.58 5.53
CA PHE A 87 14.52 17.20 5.63
C PHE A 87 16.03 17.16 5.85
N ALA A 88 16.46 16.27 6.75
CA ALA A 88 17.88 16.02 6.97
C ALA A 88 18.53 15.61 5.65
N ASN A 89 19.75 16.10 5.41
CA ASN A 89 20.41 15.96 4.13
C ASN A 89 20.97 14.54 3.86
N ARG A 90 20.57 13.51 4.66
CA ARG A 90 20.84 12.06 4.49
C ARG A 90 20.42 11.24 5.74
N PRO A 91 20.03 9.95 5.58
CA PRO A 91 19.29 9.36 4.47
C PRO A 91 17.85 9.90 4.38
N PHE A 92 17.12 9.66 3.28
CA PHE A 92 15.73 10.12 3.15
C PHE A 92 14.90 9.57 4.33
N PRO A 93 14.26 10.42 5.14
CA PRO A 93 13.76 10.02 6.45
C PRO A 93 12.39 9.32 6.33
N TRP A 94 12.26 8.27 5.52
CA TRP A 94 10.96 7.62 5.27
C TRP A 94 10.31 7.10 6.55
N ILE A 95 11.09 6.42 7.39
CA ILE A 95 10.60 5.88 8.68
C ILE A 95 10.30 7.00 9.67
N LEU A 96 11.16 8.02 9.71
CA LEU A 96 11.05 9.17 10.62
C LEU A 96 10.17 10.30 10.07
N MET A 97 9.54 10.09 8.92
CA MET A 97 8.84 11.13 8.18
C MET A 97 7.69 11.75 9.00
N PRO A 98 6.86 10.97 9.72
CA PRO A 98 5.85 11.52 10.63
C PRO A 98 6.44 12.52 11.63
N SER A 99 7.55 12.16 12.27
CA SER A 99 8.24 13.03 13.25
C SER A 99 8.86 14.26 12.59
N SER A 100 9.52 14.09 11.45
CA SER A 100 10.13 15.20 10.70
C SER A 100 9.09 16.23 10.24
N LEU A 101 7.96 15.77 9.68
CA LEU A 101 6.87 16.65 9.28
C LEU A 101 6.30 17.43 10.47
N THR A 102 6.12 16.75 11.60
CA THR A 102 5.54 17.34 12.80
C THR A 102 6.41 18.46 13.38
N ASN A 103 7.74 18.25 13.41
CA ASN A 103 8.70 19.24 13.90
C ASN A 103 8.64 20.55 13.10
N ASP A 104 8.33 20.46 11.81
CA ASP A 104 8.18 21.61 10.92
C ASP A 104 6.73 22.11 10.79
N HIS A 105 5.80 21.56 11.59
CA HIS A 105 4.36 21.84 11.52
C HIS A 105 3.80 21.60 10.10
N LEU A 106 4.14 20.45 9.52
CA LEU A 106 3.68 19.99 8.22
C LEU A 106 2.85 18.71 8.36
N CYS A 107 1.94 18.48 7.41
CA CYS A 107 1.16 17.24 7.30
C CYS A 107 1.02 16.81 5.84
N ILE A 108 0.85 15.52 5.59
CA ILE A 108 0.50 15.00 4.25
C ILE A 108 -1.00 14.79 4.16
N LYS A 109 -1.61 15.26 3.07
CA LYS A 109 -3.00 14.99 2.72
C LYS A 109 -3.09 14.19 1.42
N GLY A 110 -4.08 13.30 1.35
CA GLY A 110 -4.36 12.51 0.15
C GLY A 110 -3.42 11.33 -0.05
N TYR A 111 -2.83 10.78 1.01
CA TYR A 111 -1.95 9.61 0.92
C TYR A 111 -2.72 8.35 0.49
N PRO A 112 -2.25 7.52 -0.47
CA PRO A 112 -2.98 6.35 -0.96
C PRO A 112 -2.91 5.15 0.00
N ALA A 113 -3.42 5.30 1.21
CA ALA A 113 -3.30 4.32 2.29
C ALA A 113 -3.98 2.96 2.02
N HIS A 114 -4.83 2.89 0.99
CA HIS A 114 -5.47 1.65 0.54
C HIS A 114 -4.61 0.86 -0.48
N LEU A 115 -3.58 1.49 -1.06
CA LEU A 115 -2.67 0.88 -2.05
C LEU A 115 -1.25 0.71 -1.53
N SER A 116 -0.85 1.48 -0.51
CA SER A 116 0.50 1.46 0.02
C SER A 116 0.51 1.70 1.53
N LEU A 117 1.48 1.08 2.20
CA LEU A 117 1.75 1.36 3.60
C LEU A 117 2.17 2.81 3.80
N MET A 118 1.77 3.39 4.93
CA MET A 118 2.20 4.72 5.30
C MET A 118 3.68 4.72 5.73
N PRO A 119 4.38 5.85 5.64
CA PRO A 119 5.80 5.90 5.98
C PRO A 119 6.02 5.69 7.48
N GLY A 120 6.95 4.79 7.83
CA GLY A 120 7.18 4.37 9.21
C GLY A 120 6.24 3.25 9.70
N GLU A 121 5.27 2.82 8.88
CA GLU A 121 4.41 1.70 9.21
C GLU A 121 5.13 0.34 9.08
N SER A 122 4.87 -0.55 10.03
CA SER A 122 5.31 -1.95 9.99
C SER A 122 4.30 -2.85 9.26
N HIS A 123 4.80 -3.80 8.48
CA HIS A 123 3.96 -4.78 7.76
C HIS A 123 3.19 -5.73 8.69
N ASN A 124 3.83 -6.07 9.82
CA ASN A 124 3.29 -6.89 10.89
C ASN A 124 3.85 -6.40 12.24
N ILE A 125 3.25 -6.86 13.34
CA ILE A 125 3.59 -6.45 14.72
C ILE A 125 5.07 -6.70 15.06
N ASN A 126 5.73 -7.66 14.39
CA ASN A 126 7.09 -8.10 14.68
C ASN A 126 8.10 -7.73 13.56
N SER A 127 7.70 -6.91 12.59
CA SER A 127 8.50 -6.60 11.40
C SER A 127 9.02 -5.17 11.49
N TRP A 128 10.21 -4.98 10.95
CA TRP A 128 10.75 -3.63 10.79
C TRP A 128 9.84 -2.78 9.91
N SER A 129 9.76 -1.51 10.27
CA SER A 129 9.02 -0.52 9.50
C SER A 129 9.61 -0.43 8.10
N LYS A 130 8.71 -0.35 7.12
CA LYS A 130 9.09 -0.33 5.72
C LYS A 130 9.83 0.97 5.44
N GLY A 131 11.14 0.90 5.24
CA GLY A 131 11.91 2.00 4.66
C GLY A 131 11.47 2.25 3.23
N VAL A 132 11.94 3.35 2.62
CA VAL A 132 11.63 3.66 1.22
C VAL A 132 12.07 2.54 0.26
N ALA A 133 13.13 1.81 0.62
CA ALA A 133 13.64 0.67 -0.14
C ALA A 133 12.71 -0.56 -0.09
N GLY A 134 11.78 -0.62 0.86
CA GLY A 134 10.81 -1.71 0.90
C GLY A 134 9.66 -1.52 -0.08
N LEU A 135 9.40 -0.29 -0.56
CA LEU A 135 8.26 -0.01 -1.43
C LEU A 135 8.37 -0.81 -2.73
N THR A 136 7.27 -1.44 -3.11
CA THR A 136 7.17 -2.10 -4.42
C THR A 136 7.18 -1.03 -5.52
N GLN A 137 7.61 -1.41 -6.73
CA GLN A 137 7.62 -0.50 -7.86
C GLN A 137 6.22 0.07 -8.16
N HIS A 138 5.17 -0.73 -7.96
CA HIS A 138 3.79 -0.26 -8.09
C HIS A 138 3.47 0.87 -7.10
N GLU A 139 3.82 0.70 -5.82
CA GLU A 139 3.62 1.74 -4.79
C GLU A 139 4.39 3.02 -5.12
N VAL A 140 5.66 2.90 -5.52
CA VAL A 140 6.50 4.05 -5.91
C VAL A 140 5.87 4.81 -7.08
N ASN A 141 5.42 4.10 -8.11
CA ASN A 141 4.74 4.68 -9.27
C ASN A 141 3.43 5.41 -8.87
N VAL A 142 2.61 4.79 -8.03
CA VAL A 142 1.35 5.40 -7.54
C VAL A 142 1.65 6.67 -6.76
N LEU A 143 2.62 6.66 -5.84
CA LEU A 143 2.97 7.83 -5.04
C LEU A 143 3.53 8.96 -5.90
N ALA A 144 4.43 8.66 -6.84
CA ALA A 144 4.98 9.64 -7.77
C ALA A 144 3.88 10.26 -8.65
N HIS A 145 2.96 9.44 -9.16
CA HIS A 145 1.81 9.90 -9.93
C HIS A 145 0.89 10.83 -9.13
N LEU A 146 0.54 10.46 -7.89
CA LEU A 146 -0.35 11.26 -7.04
C LEU A 146 0.25 12.61 -6.63
N LEU A 147 1.57 12.68 -6.44
CA LEU A 147 2.30 13.93 -6.23
C LEU A 147 2.25 14.81 -7.47
N LYS A 148 2.52 14.25 -8.65
CA LYS A 148 2.47 14.98 -9.92
C LYS A 148 1.07 15.52 -10.21
N ALA A 149 0.04 14.72 -9.92
CA ALA A 149 -1.37 15.10 -10.02
C ALA A 149 -1.84 16.05 -8.91
N LYS A 150 -0.98 16.36 -7.92
CA LYS A 150 -1.29 17.19 -6.73
C LYS A 150 -2.43 16.66 -5.85
N THR A 151 -2.87 15.43 -6.07
CA THR A 151 -3.86 14.74 -5.23
C THR A 151 -3.28 14.30 -3.89
N MET A 152 -1.96 14.03 -3.85
CA MET A 152 -1.19 13.92 -2.62
C MET A 152 -0.29 15.15 -2.50
N HIS A 153 -0.34 15.84 -1.37
CA HIS A 153 0.47 17.05 -1.14
C HIS A 153 0.73 17.29 0.34
N ILE A 154 1.81 18.02 0.62
CA ILE A 154 2.20 18.48 1.94
C ILE A 154 1.52 19.83 2.19
N VAL A 155 1.00 20.02 3.40
CA VAL A 155 0.39 21.28 3.85
C VAL A 155 1.04 21.75 5.14
N LYS A 156 1.12 23.06 5.31
CA LYS A 156 1.51 23.68 6.58
C LYS A 156 0.31 23.74 7.50
N VAL A 157 0.48 23.29 8.75
CA VAL A 157 -0.53 23.43 9.80
C VAL A 157 -0.23 24.65 10.66
N THR A 158 -1.27 25.24 11.24
CA THR A 158 -1.11 26.35 12.19
C THR A 158 -0.39 25.87 13.44
N LYS A 159 0.25 26.76 14.21
CA LYS A 159 0.94 26.38 15.47
C LYS A 159 0.00 25.70 16.47
N THR A 160 -1.27 26.13 16.53
CA THR A 160 -2.28 25.55 17.41
C THR A 160 -2.57 24.09 17.05
N ILE A 161 -2.78 23.81 15.76
CA ILE A 161 -2.95 22.44 15.25
C ILE A 161 -1.64 21.67 15.39
N GLY A 162 -0.50 22.30 15.14
CA GLY A 162 0.84 21.71 15.28
C GLY A 162 1.10 21.17 16.68
N GLY A 163 0.69 21.89 17.73
CA GLY A 163 0.74 21.39 19.11
C GLY A 163 -0.12 20.13 19.32
N ALA A 164 -1.31 20.08 18.71
CA ALA A 164 -2.17 18.89 18.76
C ALA A 164 -1.58 17.72 17.96
N VAL A 165 -0.94 17.97 16.81
CA VAL A 165 -0.23 16.95 16.02
C VAL A 165 0.96 16.38 16.82
N ILE A 166 1.78 17.24 17.44
CA ILE A 166 2.89 16.83 18.33
C ILE A 166 2.37 15.95 19.48
N ALA A 167 1.26 16.34 20.09
CA ALA A 167 0.60 15.57 21.15
C ALA A 167 -0.13 14.31 20.63
N SER A 168 -0.02 13.96 19.34
CA SER A 168 -0.72 12.84 18.69
C SER A 168 -2.25 12.87 18.85
N LYS A 169 -2.83 14.07 18.98
CA LYS A 169 -4.29 14.28 19.00
C LYS A 169 -4.85 14.52 17.59
N GLU A 170 -4.01 15.02 16.69
CA GLU A 170 -4.32 15.20 15.28
C GLU A 170 -3.34 14.37 14.43
N PRO A 171 -3.78 13.86 13.26
CA PRO A 171 -2.97 13.03 12.40
C PRO A 171 -1.97 13.87 11.60
N VAL A 172 -0.78 13.31 11.37
CA VAL A 172 0.26 13.91 10.53
C VAL A 172 0.16 13.47 9.07
N ILE A 173 -0.41 12.28 8.81
CA ILE A 173 -0.70 11.80 7.46
C ILE A 173 -2.18 11.45 7.38
N ILE A 174 -2.88 12.07 6.43
CA ILE A 174 -4.30 11.84 6.16
C ILE A 174 -4.42 11.14 4.82
N GLY A 175 -5.01 9.94 4.84
CA GLY A 175 -5.25 9.15 3.65
C GLY A 175 -6.23 9.81 2.68
N LYS A 176 -6.12 9.43 1.41
CA LYS A 176 -7.09 9.69 0.36
C LYS A 176 -8.38 8.93 0.65
N ALA A 177 -9.53 9.58 0.39
CA ALA A 177 -10.84 8.93 0.41
C ALA A 177 -10.78 7.58 -0.33
N PRO A 178 -11.22 6.47 0.31
CA PRO A 178 -11.24 5.17 -0.34
C PRO A 178 -12.20 5.15 -1.55
N PRO A 179 -11.96 4.27 -2.53
CA PRO A 179 -12.91 3.98 -3.60
C PRO A 179 -14.25 3.47 -3.07
N ALA A 180 -15.34 3.66 -3.81
CA ALA A 180 -16.71 3.32 -3.39
C ALA A 180 -16.93 1.84 -3.03
N ASP A 181 -16.11 0.95 -3.59
CA ASP A 181 -16.09 -0.49 -3.39
C ASP A 181 -15.16 -0.93 -2.24
N SER A 182 -14.51 0.01 -1.57
CA SER A 182 -13.68 -0.25 -0.39
C SER A 182 -14.49 -0.81 0.77
N ILE A 183 -13.93 -1.80 1.46
CA ILE A 183 -14.47 -2.32 2.73
C ILE A 183 -14.43 -1.28 3.86
N PHE A 184 -13.57 -0.27 3.75
CA PHE A 184 -13.44 0.81 4.73
C PHE A 184 -14.32 2.00 4.38
N GLN A 185 -15.13 2.44 5.33
CA GLN A 185 -16.03 3.60 5.19
C GLN A 185 -15.28 4.94 5.15
N ASN A 186 -14.04 4.98 5.65
CA ASN A 186 -13.26 6.20 5.81
C ASN A 186 -11.79 5.92 5.47
N ALA A 187 -11.07 6.96 5.06
CA ALA A 187 -9.65 6.87 4.82
C ALA A 187 -8.89 6.64 6.13
N ARG A 188 -7.77 5.93 6.02
CA ARG A 188 -6.84 5.75 7.11
C ARG A 188 -6.06 7.03 7.42
N ARG A 189 -5.72 7.27 8.68
CA ARG A 189 -4.87 8.37 9.13
C ARG A 189 -3.77 7.86 10.04
N MET A 190 -2.61 8.50 10.05
CA MET A 190 -1.48 8.16 10.93
C MET A 190 -1.10 9.34 11.81
N PHE A 191 -0.81 9.03 13.06
CA PHE A 191 -0.37 9.95 14.11
C PHE A 191 1.15 9.87 14.29
N VAL A 192 1.70 10.84 15.01
CA VAL A 192 3.16 11.00 15.20
C VAL A 192 3.78 9.83 15.99
N ASN A 193 3.02 9.27 16.93
CA ASN A 193 3.39 8.06 17.66
C ASN A 193 3.36 6.77 16.82
N GLY A 194 3.06 6.85 15.52
CA GLY A 194 2.95 5.71 14.61
C GLY A 194 1.63 4.94 14.68
N THR A 195 0.70 5.32 15.57
CA THR A 195 -0.64 4.72 15.58
C THR A 195 -1.46 5.22 14.39
N PHE A 196 -2.52 4.49 14.05
CA PHE A 196 -3.41 4.84 12.96
C PHE A 196 -4.86 4.52 13.29
N ASP A 197 -5.77 5.24 12.65
CA ASP A 197 -7.21 5.00 12.72
C ASP A 197 -7.84 5.15 11.33
N TYR A 198 -9.16 4.96 11.24
CA TYR A 198 -9.96 5.20 10.05
C TYR A 198 -10.84 6.45 10.20
N GLY A 199 -10.32 7.52 10.81
CA GLY A 199 -11.08 8.78 10.97
C GLY A 199 -10.92 9.78 9.83
N GLY A 200 -10.41 9.35 8.67
CA GLY A 200 -10.13 10.21 7.51
C GLY A 200 -11.35 10.53 6.66
N PRO A 201 -11.14 11.17 5.50
CA PRO A 201 -12.22 11.47 4.56
C PRO A 201 -13.09 10.25 4.26
N PRO A 202 -14.42 10.42 4.18
CA PRO A 202 -15.32 9.32 3.90
C PRO A 202 -15.06 8.71 2.52
N CYS A 203 -15.42 7.44 2.38
CA CYS A 203 -15.42 6.70 1.14
C CYS A 203 -16.20 7.44 0.05
N LEU A 204 -15.67 7.41 -1.18
CA LEU A 204 -16.32 8.01 -2.33
C LEU A 204 -17.69 7.36 -2.54
N GLN A 205 -18.73 8.15 -2.77
CA GLN A 205 -20.05 7.61 -3.03
C GLN A 205 -20.12 7.05 -4.45
N ALA A 206 -20.76 5.90 -4.62
CA ALA A 206 -21.08 5.37 -5.94
C ALA A 206 -21.93 6.39 -6.69
N SER A 207 -21.44 6.85 -7.85
CA SER A 207 -22.16 7.83 -8.66
C SER A 207 -23.55 7.30 -9.01
N SER A 208 -24.60 8.01 -8.58
CA SER A 208 -25.99 7.63 -8.86
C SER A 208 -26.34 7.63 -10.35
N ALA A 209 -25.44 8.11 -11.22
CA ALA A 209 -25.63 8.15 -12.66
C ALA A 209 -25.56 6.77 -13.36
N ILE A 210 -25.08 5.73 -12.68
CA ILE A 210 -24.94 4.36 -13.26
C ILE A 210 -26.24 3.55 -13.20
N THR A 211 -27.28 4.02 -12.52
CA THR A 211 -28.60 3.35 -12.46
C THR A 211 -29.64 3.97 -13.38
N ARG A 212 -29.28 4.36 -14.61
CA ARG A 212 -30.29 4.38 -15.69
C ARG A 212 -30.61 2.94 -16.07
N LYS A 213 -31.51 2.31 -15.30
CA LYS A 213 -32.14 1.05 -15.68
C LYS A 213 -32.65 1.20 -17.11
N LYS A 214 -32.06 0.47 -18.06
CA LYS A 214 -32.66 0.28 -19.39
C LYS A 214 -34.10 -0.18 -19.13
N LYS A 215 -35.08 0.64 -19.52
CA LYS A 215 -36.48 0.20 -19.54
C LYS A 215 -36.50 -1.14 -20.30
N PRO A 216 -37.06 -2.21 -19.71
CA PRO A 216 -37.24 -3.45 -20.45
C PRO A 216 -38.01 -3.11 -21.72
N LYS A 217 -37.41 -3.42 -22.87
CA LYS A 217 -38.04 -3.27 -24.17
C LYS A 217 -39.14 -4.33 -24.18
N VAL A 218 -40.39 -3.91 -23.99
CA VAL A 218 -41.54 -4.81 -24.04
C VAL A 218 -41.48 -5.54 -25.40
N PRO A 219 -41.37 -6.88 -25.42
CA PRO A 219 -41.47 -7.61 -26.68
C PRO A 219 -42.86 -7.34 -27.26
N MET A 220 -42.90 -6.82 -28.48
CA MET A 220 -44.16 -6.72 -29.22
C MET A 220 -44.75 -8.12 -29.33
N SER A 221 -45.91 -8.30 -28.70
CA SER A 221 -46.77 -9.46 -28.86
C SER A 221 -47.15 -9.58 -30.33
N VAL A 222 -46.64 -10.61 -31.00
CA VAL A 222 -47.18 -11.09 -32.26
C VAL A 222 -48.38 -11.95 -31.89
N HIS A 223 -49.56 -11.48 -32.28
CA HIS A 223 -50.82 -12.19 -32.18
C HIS A 223 -50.83 -13.31 -33.24
N THR A 224 -50.77 -14.56 -32.80
CA THR A 224 -51.26 -15.70 -33.58
C THR A 224 -52.13 -16.54 -32.66
N HIS A 225 -53.40 -16.58 -33.05
CA HIS A 225 -54.48 -17.40 -32.54
C HIS A 225 -54.19 -18.85 -32.95
N ASP A 226 -54.22 -19.79 -32.01
CA ASP A 226 -55.08 -20.98 -32.06
C ASP A 226 -54.75 -21.99 -30.95
N ASP A 227 -55.84 -22.63 -30.50
CA ASP A 227 -56.02 -23.57 -29.40
C ASP A 227 -54.96 -24.67 -29.27
N VAL A 228 -54.59 -25.00 -28.02
CA VAL A 228 -54.56 -26.39 -27.52
C VAL A 228 -54.66 -26.39 -25.98
N MET A 229 -55.60 -27.20 -25.49
CA MET A 229 -55.84 -27.56 -24.10
C MET A 229 -54.63 -28.15 -23.39
N GLY A 230 -54.45 -27.80 -22.11
CA GLY A 230 -54.10 -28.83 -21.13
C GLY A 230 -53.02 -28.50 -20.09
N ILE A 231 -53.42 -28.82 -18.86
CA ILE A 231 -52.62 -29.28 -17.72
C ILE A 231 -52.07 -28.20 -16.78
N VAL A 232 -52.86 -28.06 -15.72
CA VAL A 232 -52.58 -27.60 -14.36
C VAL A 232 -51.21 -28.05 -13.84
N ALA A 233 -50.37 -27.09 -13.43
CA ALA A 233 -49.37 -27.26 -12.39
C ALA A 233 -49.41 -26.04 -11.45
N LYS A 234 -49.72 -26.30 -10.18
CA LYS A 234 -49.66 -25.32 -9.10
C LYS A 234 -48.22 -25.25 -8.61
N ASP A 235 -47.50 -24.19 -8.95
CA ASP A 235 -46.21 -23.91 -8.33
C ASP A 235 -46.35 -22.90 -7.18
N THR A 236 -46.10 -23.46 -6.01
CA THR A 236 -46.05 -22.82 -4.70
C THR A 236 -44.93 -21.78 -4.67
N MET A 237 -45.31 -20.51 -4.48
CA MET A 237 -44.38 -19.41 -4.21
C MET A 237 -43.79 -19.55 -2.79
N THR A 238 -42.61 -20.15 -2.69
CA THR A 238 -41.79 -20.11 -1.47
C THR A 238 -41.11 -18.75 -1.37
N THR A 239 -41.74 -17.83 -0.64
CA THR A 239 -41.15 -16.57 -0.19
C THR A 239 -40.00 -16.87 0.76
N ILE A 240 -38.75 -16.73 0.28
CA ILE A 240 -37.56 -16.76 1.14
C ILE A 240 -37.47 -15.40 1.83
N GLN A 241 -37.92 -15.35 3.09
CA GLN A 241 -37.62 -14.24 4.00
C GLN A 241 -36.12 -14.27 4.33
N LYS A 242 -35.44 -13.17 4.00
CA LYS A 242 -34.04 -12.92 4.32
C LYS A 242 -33.94 -12.58 5.82
N THR A 243 -33.57 -13.55 6.64
CA THR A 243 -33.27 -13.34 8.06
C THR A 243 -31.97 -12.53 8.19
N ASN A 244 -32.08 -11.34 8.78
CA ASN A 244 -30.93 -10.60 9.27
C ASN A 244 -30.34 -11.35 10.47
N LEU A 245 -29.29 -12.12 10.24
CA LEU A 245 -28.40 -12.59 11.30
C LEU A 245 -27.27 -11.58 11.45
N HIS A 246 -27.41 -10.74 12.47
CA HIS A 246 -26.35 -9.90 13.01
C HIS A 246 -25.53 -10.75 13.98
N PRO A 247 -24.29 -11.17 13.68
CA PRO A 247 -23.44 -11.74 14.71
C PRO A 247 -22.97 -10.59 15.60
N GLU A 248 -23.64 -10.43 16.74
CA GLU A 248 -23.15 -9.66 17.87
C GLU A 248 -21.89 -10.38 18.39
N VAL A 249 -20.73 -9.99 17.87
CA VAL A 249 -19.43 -10.41 18.41
C VAL A 249 -19.24 -9.64 19.71
N LEU A 250 -19.59 -10.30 20.81
CA LEU A 250 -19.29 -9.90 22.18
C LEU A 250 -17.76 -9.89 22.35
N ILE A 251 -17.12 -8.74 22.10
CA ILE A 251 -15.72 -8.51 22.44
C ILE A 251 -15.66 -8.38 23.97
N PRO A 252 -15.00 -9.29 24.71
CA PRO A 252 -14.84 -9.13 26.15
C PRO A 252 -14.02 -7.86 26.44
N PRO A 253 -14.36 -7.12 27.50
CA PRO A 253 -13.60 -5.92 27.88
C PRO A 253 -12.15 -6.31 28.21
N PRO A 254 -11.17 -5.45 27.87
CA PRO A 254 -9.78 -5.70 28.23
C PRO A 254 -9.64 -5.81 29.75
N SER A 255 -9.32 -7.00 30.20
CA SER A 255 -9.01 -7.30 31.59
C SER A 255 -7.61 -6.76 31.94
N HIS A 256 -7.65 -5.79 32.83
CA HIS A 256 -6.64 -5.36 33.80
C HIS A 256 -5.77 -4.12 33.52
N PRO A 257 -5.71 -3.21 34.51
CA PRO A 257 -4.75 -2.12 34.56
C PRO A 257 -3.37 -2.64 34.97
N PHE A 258 -2.34 -2.24 34.22
CA PHE A 258 -0.97 -2.32 34.67
C PHE A 258 -0.83 -1.54 35.99
N LYS A 259 -0.58 -2.27 37.08
CA LYS A 259 -0.16 -1.68 38.35
C LYS A 259 1.23 -1.08 38.12
N LEU A 260 1.28 0.25 38.14
CA LEU A 260 2.50 1.03 38.23
C LEU A 260 3.23 0.64 39.52
N ALA A 261 4.38 -0.02 39.40
CA ALA A 261 5.25 -0.29 40.53
C ALA A 261 5.72 1.06 41.12
N LYS A 262 5.35 1.27 42.38
CA LYS A 262 5.83 2.41 43.18
C LYS A 262 7.35 2.28 43.39
N GLN A 263 7.97 3.45 43.37
CA GLN A 263 9.38 3.75 43.64
C GLN A 263 9.93 3.01 44.87
N LEU A 264 11.22 2.69 44.83
CA LEU A 264 12.07 2.64 46.02
C LEU A 264 13.00 3.86 46.01
N PRO A 265 13.05 4.64 47.10
CA PRO A 265 14.10 5.62 47.34
C PRO A 265 15.23 5.00 48.16
N THR A 266 16.48 5.17 47.74
CA THR A 266 17.60 5.78 48.51
C THR A 266 18.85 5.82 47.65
#